data_AF-A0A0N8RGX3-F1
#
_entry.id   AF-A0A0N8RGX3-F1
#
_cell.length_a   1.000
_cell.length_b   1.000
_cell.length_c   1.000
_cell.angle_alpha   90.00
_cell.angle_beta   90.00
_cell.angle_gamma   90.00
#
_symmetry.space_group_name_H-M   'P 1'
#
loop_
_entity.id
_entity.type
_entity.pdbx_description
1 polymer ?
#
loop_
_entity_poly.entity_id
_entity_poly.type
_entity_poly.pdbx_seq_one_letter_code
_entity_poly.pdbx_strand_id
1 'polypeptide(L)'
;MFLSLEVRSYKTQSPQHCHDHTQLVLPIRGRMEIDVDGRGGFIDQSLAALVKPGSRHSQDTHVDSRFLVLDCAPTTLETIQMGRLAEKIYVPVSPATRRLIEFAELIGNQQLAIAASQLGPLLLSSLGSDTCCFSSPIEQLIARLRANPGAHWSNQAMAQAANMSMSQLHQRFRQLFAMSPQAWLTELRIQEAERWLRGTSLPIAEIALRAGFSDQASLTRTMQRLSATTPAVYRKVQKQSG
;
A
#
# COMPACT_ATOMS: atom_id res chain seq x y z
N MET A 1 -16.50 3.24 -24.23
CA MET A 1 -15.93 3.33 -22.87
C MET A 1 -15.61 1.91 -22.43
N PHE A 2 -14.34 1.50 -22.46
CA PHE A 2 -13.95 0.15 -22.02
C PHE A 2 -13.79 0.17 -20.50
N LEU A 3 -14.50 -0.73 -19.81
CA LEU A 3 -14.42 -0.92 -18.37
C LEU A 3 -14.73 -2.38 -18.06
N SER A 4 -13.79 -3.09 -17.45
CA SER A 4 -13.98 -4.44 -16.93
C SER A 4 -13.66 -4.49 -15.44
N LEU A 5 -14.35 -5.38 -14.72
CA LEU A 5 -14.23 -5.55 -13.28
C LEU A 5 -14.25 -7.03 -12.95
N GLU A 6 -13.25 -7.53 -12.22
CA GLU A 6 -13.19 -8.94 -11.84
C GLU A 6 -12.40 -9.18 -10.55
N VAL A 7 -12.74 -10.25 -9.84
CA VAL A 7 -11.98 -10.75 -8.69
C VAL A 7 -10.94 -11.75 -9.18
N ARG A 8 -9.67 -11.46 -8.91
CA ARG A 8 -8.52 -12.32 -9.22
C ARG A 8 -7.90 -12.88 -7.94
N SER A 9 -7.43 -14.13 -8.02
CA SER A 9 -6.58 -14.75 -7.00
C SER A 9 -5.29 -15.15 -7.71
N TYR A 10 -4.18 -14.48 -7.42
CA TYR A 10 -2.90 -14.78 -8.05
C TYR A 10 -2.24 -15.93 -7.29
N LYS A 11 -1.95 -17.03 -7.99
CA LYS A 11 -1.43 -18.24 -7.33
C LYS A 11 0.09 -18.26 -7.16
N THR A 12 0.87 -17.53 -7.95
CA THR A 12 2.32 -17.29 -7.74
C THR A 12 2.81 -16.34 -8.84
N GLN A 13 3.83 -15.55 -8.53
CA GLN A 13 4.57 -14.59 -9.39
C GLN A 13 4.12 -14.51 -10.86
N SER A 14 3.57 -13.36 -11.25
CA SER A 14 3.41 -13.03 -12.67
C SER A 14 4.66 -12.33 -13.17
N PRO A 15 5.18 -12.67 -14.37
CA PRO A 15 6.31 -11.96 -14.97
C PRO A 15 5.99 -10.48 -15.16
N GLN A 16 7.01 -9.67 -15.47
CA GLN A 16 6.83 -8.24 -15.68
C GLN A 16 5.85 -7.99 -16.84
N HIS A 17 4.75 -7.29 -16.57
CA HIS A 17 3.68 -7.05 -17.54
C HIS A 17 3.50 -5.55 -17.85
N CYS A 18 3.01 -5.26 -19.05
CA CYS A 18 2.70 -3.93 -19.55
C CYS A 18 1.36 -4.00 -20.30
N HIS A 19 0.53 -2.97 -20.15
CA HIS A 19 -0.85 -2.97 -20.62
C HIS A 19 -1.19 -1.58 -21.18
N ASP A 20 -2.05 -1.51 -22.21
CA ASP A 20 -2.48 -0.24 -22.81
C ASP A 20 -3.71 0.38 -22.11
N HIS A 21 -4.13 -0.20 -20.98
CA HIS A 21 -5.24 0.27 -20.15
C HIS A 21 -4.75 0.63 -18.75
N THR A 22 -5.51 1.47 -18.05
CA THR A 22 -5.27 1.72 -16.63
C THR A 22 -5.81 0.55 -15.84
N GLN A 23 -4.99 -0.02 -14.97
CA GLN A 23 -5.38 -1.10 -14.08
C GLN A 23 -5.35 -0.61 -12.64
N LEU A 24 -6.46 -0.80 -11.94
CA LEU A 24 -6.59 -0.51 -10.52
C LEU A 24 -6.71 -1.84 -9.76
N VAL A 25 -5.81 -2.04 -8.79
CA VAL A 25 -5.73 -3.26 -7.99
C VAL A 25 -6.13 -2.96 -6.54
N LEU A 26 -7.27 -3.50 -6.14
CA LEU A 26 -7.91 -3.27 -4.84
C LEU A 26 -7.84 -4.55 -3.99
N PRO A 27 -7.06 -4.60 -2.90
CA PRO A 27 -6.97 -5.80 -2.08
C PRO A 27 -8.27 -6.14 -1.36
N ILE A 28 -8.77 -7.36 -1.56
CA ILE A 28 -9.92 -7.91 -0.84
C ILE A 28 -9.42 -8.58 0.45
N ARG A 29 -8.43 -9.47 0.35
CA ARG A 29 -7.76 -10.15 1.47
C ARG A 29 -6.29 -10.40 1.13
N GLY A 30 -5.46 -10.52 2.16
CA GLY A 30 -4.02 -10.75 2.00
C GLY A 30 -3.22 -9.47 1.73
N ARG A 31 -2.00 -9.65 1.23
CA ARG A 31 -1.05 -8.57 0.91
C ARG A 31 -0.32 -8.89 -0.39
N MET A 32 0.06 -7.87 -1.14
CA MET A 32 0.85 -8.01 -2.35
C MET A 32 1.95 -6.96 -2.38
N GLU A 33 3.16 -7.37 -2.73
CA GLU A 33 4.20 -6.45 -3.17
C GLU A 33 3.96 -6.15 -4.65
N ILE A 34 3.88 -4.87 -4.99
CA ILE A 34 3.77 -4.41 -6.36
C ILE A 34 4.84 -3.36 -6.61
N ASP A 35 5.62 -3.59 -7.65
CA ASP A 35 6.59 -2.63 -8.18
C ASP A 35 6.06 -2.08 -9.49
N VAL A 36 5.88 -0.76 -9.54
CA VAL A 36 5.47 -0.03 -10.75
C VAL A 36 6.57 0.96 -11.10
N ASP A 37 7.21 0.77 -12.26
CA ASP A 37 8.32 1.59 -12.77
C ASP A 37 9.47 1.80 -11.75
N GLY A 38 9.84 0.76 -11.01
CA GLY A 38 10.91 0.77 -10.00
C GLY A 38 10.49 1.34 -8.65
N ARG A 39 9.20 1.63 -8.47
CA ARG A 39 8.60 2.06 -7.20
C ARG A 39 7.83 0.88 -6.61
N GLY A 40 8.58 0.01 -5.94
CA GLY A 40 8.08 -1.11 -5.13
C GLY A 40 7.43 -0.68 -3.82
N GLY A 41 6.35 -1.37 -3.45
CA GLY A 41 5.61 -1.16 -2.21
C GLY A 41 4.55 -2.22 -1.97
N PHE A 42 4.03 -2.27 -0.74
CA PHE A 42 3.03 -3.25 -0.35
C PHE A 42 1.63 -2.66 -0.38
N ILE A 43 0.69 -3.40 -0.96
CA ILE A 43 -0.73 -3.12 -0.89
C ILE A 43 -1.43 -4.10 0.04
N ASP A 44 -2.41 -3.59 0.77
CA ASP A 44 -3.24 -4.35 1.71
C ASP A 44 -4.66 -3.76 1.76
N GLN A 45 -5.49 -4.19 2.71
CA GLN A 45 -6.89 -3.76 2.81
C GLN A 45 -7.10 -2.24 2.94
N SER A 46 -6.06 -1.47 3.25
CA SER A 46 -6.12 -0.01 3.39
C SER A 46 -5.46 0.75 2.24
N LEU A 47 -4.78 0.06 1.32
CA LEU A 47 -4.01 0.70 0.25
C LEU A 47 -4.17 -0.08 -1.06
N ALA A 48 -4.54 0.62 -2.12
CA ALA A 48 -4.68 0.10 -3.46
C ALA A 48 -3.52 0.55 -4.35
N ALA A 49 -3.31 -0.17 -5.45
CA ALA A 49 -2.35 0.20 -6.49
C ALA A 49 -3.07 0.69 -7.75
N LEU A 50 -2.57 1.77 -8.33
CA LEU A 50 -2.96 2.23 -9.66
C LEU A 50 -1.77 2.07 -10.60
N VAL A 51 -1.97 1.26 -11.65
CA VAL A 51 -0.99 1.01 -12.70
C VAL A 51 -1.43 1.76 -13.94
N LYS A 52 -0.57 2.64 -14.43
CA LYS A 52 -0.86 3.46 -15.62
C LYS A 52 -0.67 2.64 -16.90
N PRO A 53 -1.32 3.05 -18.00
CA PRO A 53 -1.03 2.50 -19.32
C PRO A 53 0.47 2.63 -19.62
N GLY A 54 1.09 1.56 -20.11
CA GLY A 54 2.52 1.56 -20.46
C GLY A 54 3.50 1.38 -19.29
N SER A 55 3.05 1.44 -18.03
CA SER A 55 3.93 1.21 -16.86
C SER A 55 4.34 -0.25 -16.76
N ARG A 56 5.64 -0.50 -16.56
CA ARG A 56 6.14 -1.86 -16.32
C ARG A 56 5.93 -2.19 -14.86
N HIS A 57 5.29 -3.31 -14.57
CA HIS A 57 5.13 -3.74 -13.18
C HIS A 57 5.36 -5.22 -12.97
N SER A 58 5.82 -5.54 -11.76
CA SER A 58 5.94 -6.90 -11.23
C SER A 58 5.15 -7.01 -9.94
N GLN A 59 4.58 -8.18 -9.69
CA GLN A 59 3.79 -8.45 -8.50
C GLN A 59 4.26 -9.73 -7.81
N ASP A 60 4.44 -9.67 -6.49
CA ASP A 60 4.63 -10.83 -5.64
C ASP A 60 3.50 -10.92 -4.62
N THR A 61 2.77 -12.04 -4.68
CA THR A 61 1.51 -12.21 -3.97
C THR A 61 1.67 -13.24 -2.88
N HIS A 62 1.25 -12.91 -1.66
CA HIS A 62 1.24 -13.87 -0.57
C HIS A 62 0.13 -14.92 -0.75
N VAL A 63 0.34 -16.14 -0.23
CA VAL A 63 -0.66 -17.23 -0.25
C VAL A 63 -2.00 -16.74 0.31
N ASP A 64 -3.10 -17.09 -0.37
CA ASP A 64 -4.50 -16.73 -0.07
C ASP A 64 -4.91 -15.26 -0.30
N SER A 65 -4.13 -14.48 -1.05
CA SER A 65 -4.53 -13.11 -1.39
C SER A 65 -5.55 -13.04 -2.53
N ARG A 66 -6.54 -12.17 -2.37
CA ARG A 66 -7.60 -11.91 -3.36
C ARG A 66 -7.69 -10.43 -3.64
N PHE A 67 -7.87 -10.07 -4.91
CA PHE A 67 -7.89 -8.69 -5.37
C PHE A 67 -9.09 -8.47 -6.29
N LEU A 68 -9.70 -7.29 -6.18
CA LEU A 68 -10.62 -6.76 -7.16
C LEU A 68 -9.81 -5.93 -8.15
N VAL A 69 -9.88 -6.29 -9.42
CA VAL A 69 -9.17 -5.62 -10.51
C VAL A 69 -10.18 -4.90 -11.39
N LEU A 70 -9.95 -3.60 -11.56
CA LEU A 70 -10.71 -2.76 -12.47
C LEU A 70 -9.78 -2.31 -13.58
N ASP A 71 -10.08 -2.70 -14.81
CA ASP A 71 -9.36 -2.25 -16.00
C ASP A 71 -10.25 -1.23 -16.74
N CYS A 72 -9.72 -0.06 -17.06
CA CYS A 72 -10.48 0.98 -17.76
C CYS A 72 -9.64 1.74 -18.79
N ALA A 73 -10.34 2.28 -19.80
CA ALA A 73 -9.70 3.15 -20.79
C ALA A 73 -9.17 4.43 -20.11
N PRO A 74 -8.01 4.96 -20.53
CA PRO A 74 -7.39 6.16 -19.93
C PRO A 74 -8.34 7.36 -19.84
N THR A 75 -9.15 7.56 -20.88
CA THR A 75 -10.15 8.63 -21.00
C THR A 75 -11.25 8.57 -19.93
N THR A 76 -11.48 7.40 -19.32
CA THR A 76 -12.43 7.21 -18.22
C THR A 76 -11.97 7.95 -16.97
N LEU A 77 -10.67 7.97 -16.70
CA LEU A 77 -10.09 8.68 -15.55
C LEU A 77 -10.10 10.20 -15.75
N GLU A 78 -9.91 10.67 -16.98
CA GLU A 78 -9.95 12.10 -17.34
C GLU A 78 -11.37 12.67 -17.15
N THR A 79 -12.39 11.88 -17.46
CA THR A 79 -13.80 12.32 -17.39
C THR A 79 -14.32 12.51 -15.96
N ILE A 80 -13.78 11.78 -14.96
CA ILE A 80 -14.31 11.75 -13.58
C ILE A 80 -13.69 12.86 -12.68
N GLN A 81 -13.19 13.98 -13.22
CA GLN A 81 -12.48 15.04 -12.43
C GLN A 81 -11.36 14.46 -11.52
N MET A 82 -10.71 13.41 -11.99
CA MET A 82 -9.77 12.56 -11.23
C MET A 82 -8.30 12.79 -11.60
N GLY A 83 -7.94 13.98 -12.09
CA GLY A 83 -6.57 14.32 -12.49
C GLY A 83 -5.52 14.01 -11.41
N ARG A 84 -5.89 14.13 -10.13
CA ARG A 84 -5.01 13.79 -8.99
C ARG A 84 -4.82 12.30 -8.74
N LEU A 85 -5.76 11.45 -9.12
CA LEU A 85 -5.63 10.00 -8.94
C LEU A 85 -4.70 9.41 -9.99
N ALA A 86 -4.82 9.90 -11.22
CA ALA A 86 -3.98 9.48 -12.35
C ALA A 86 -2.47 9.75 -12.14
N GLU A 87 -2.11 10.63 -11.19
CA GLU A 87 -0.71 10.89 -10.82
C GLU A 87 -0.15 9.91 -9.77
N LYS A 88 -1.01 9.25 -8.99
CA LYS A 88 -0.62 8.41 -7.85
C LYS A 88 -0.43 6.96 -8.26
N ILE A 89 0.56 6.30 -7.67
CA ILE A 89 0.77 4.84 -7.78
C ILE A 89 0.02 4.12 -6.66
N TYR A 90 -0.01 4.70 -5.46
CA TYR A 90 -0.73 4.16 -4.31
C TYR A 90 -1.90 5.05 -3.93
N VAL A 91 -3.05 4.43 -3.71
CA VAL A 91 -4.31 5.11 -3.41
C VAL A 91 -4.86 4.57 -2.09
N PRO A 92 -5.13 5.43 -1.08
CA PRO A 92 -5.74 4.98 0.16
C PRO A 92 -7.16 4.45 -0.10
N VAL A 93 -7.49 3.31 0.50
CA VAL A 93 -8.82 2.72 0.42
C VAL A 93 -9.65 3.25 1.58
N SER A 94 -10.65 4.09 1.27
CA SER A 94 -11.60 4.59 2.27
C SER A 94 -12.57 3.49 2.74
N PRO A 95 -13.21 3.61 3.91
CA PRO A 95 -14.23 2.67 4.36
C PRO A 95 -15.41 2.51 3.39
N ALA A 96 -15.80 3.58 2.69
CA ALA A 96 -16.83 3.51 1.64
C ALA A 96 -16.37 2.63 0.47
N THR A 97 -15.13 2.85 -0.01
CA THR A 97 -14.51 2.01 -1.04
C THR A 97 -14.45 0.56 -0.58
N ARG A 98 -14.11 0.33 0.69
CA ARG A 98 -14.03 -1.01 1.29
C ARG A 98 -15.36 -1.76 1.20
N ARG A 99 -16.49 -1.10 1.49
CA ARG A 99 -17.82 -1.71 1.36
C ARG A 99 -18.18 -2.06 -0.08
N LEU A 100 -17.76 -1.25 -1.05
CA LEU A 100 -17.94 -1.57 -2.47
C LEU A 100 -17.09 -2.77 -2.89
N ILE A 101 -15.85 -2.88 -2.39
CA ILE A 101 -14.97 -4.03 -2.63
C ILE A 101 -15.59 -5.31 -2.05
N GLU A 102 -16.11 -5.24 -0.83
CA GLU A 102 -16.79 -6.38 -0.18
C GLU A 102 -18.05 -6.81 -0.93
N PHE A 103 -18.86 -5.84 -1.37
CA PHE A 103 -20.03 -6.13 -2.20
C PHE A 103 -19.63 -6.82 -3.52
N ALA A 104 -18.58 -6.33 -4.18
CA ALA A 104 -18.06 -6.93 -5.39
C ALA A 104 -17.57 -8.37 -5.16
N GLU A 105 -16.92 -8.65 -4.02
CA GLU A 105 -16.55 -10.03 -3.66
C GLU A 105 -17.79 -10.94 -3.52
N LEU A 106 -18.86 -10.45 -2.90
CA LEU A 106 -20.06 -11.23 -2.59
C LEU A 106 -20.86 -11.64 -3.84
N ILE A 107 -20.95 -10.75 -4.84
CA ILE A 107 -21.77 -11.02 -6.04
C ILE A 107 -21.05 -11.88 -7.08
N GLY A 108 -19.73 -12.03 -6.99
CA GLY A 108 -18.92 -12.91 -7.85
C GLY A 108 -18.69 -12.41 -9.29
N ASN A 109 -17.75 -13.06 -10.00
CA ASN A 109 -17.23 -12.58 -11.29
C ASN A 109 -18.28 -12.48 -12.41
N GLN A 110 -19.25 -13.41 -12.47
CA GLN A 110 -20.31 -13.36 -13.48
C GLN A 110 -21.16 -12.09 -13.33
N GLN A 111 -21.56 -11.77 -12.10
CA GLN A 111 -22.38 -10.59 -11.84
C GLN A 111 -21.56 -9.29 -11.94
N LEU A 112 -20.27 -9.34 -11.60
CA LEU A 112 -19.32 -8.23 -11.77
C LEU A 112 -19.22 -7.79 -13.22
N ALA A 113 -19.11 -8.73 -14.16
CA ALA A 113 -19.00 -8.41 -15.57
C ALA A 113 -20.22 -7.62 -16.08
N ILE A 114 -21.40 -7.91 -15.55
CA ILE A 114 -22.66 -7.22 -15.87
C ILE A 114 -22.72 -5.86 -15.16
N ALA A 115 -22.35 -5.81 -13.88
CA ALA A 115 -22.43 -4.63 -13.04
C ALA A 115 -21.25 -3.66 -13.23
N ALA A 116 -20.25 -3.99 -14.06
CA ALA A 116 -19.02 -3.22 -14.23
C ALA A 116 -19.29 -1.75 -14.58
N SER A 117 -20.25 -1.48 -15.48
CA SER A 117 -20.63 -0.12 -15.88
C SER A 117 -21.27 0.71 -14.77
N GLN A 118 -21.82 0.06 -13.73
CA GLN A 118 -22.46 0.71 -12.58
C GLN A 118 -21.50 0.81 -11.39
N LEU A 119 -20.84 -0.29 -11.04
CA LEU A 119 -19.90 -0.37 -9.92
C LEU A 119 -18.57 0.32 -10.19
N GLY A 120 -18.08 0.27 -11.44
CA GLY A 120 -16.81 0.88 -11.83
C GLY A 120 -16.75 2.39 -11.55
N PRO A 121 -17.72 3.18 -12.04
CA PRO A 121 -17.77 4.61 -11.74
C PRO A 121 -17.93 4.93 -10.25
N LEU A 122 -18.66 4.11 -9.48
CA LEU A 122 -18.81 4.27 -8.03
C LEU A 122 -17.50 4.02 -7.28
N LEU A 123 -16.76 2.96 -7.66
CA LEU A 123 -15.43 2.66 -7.14
C LEU A 123 -14.44 3.79 -7.45
N LEU A 124 -14.39 4.22 -8.72
CA LEU A 124 -13.52 5.31 -9.15
C LEU A 124 -13.84 6.63 -8.43
N SER A 125 -15.12 6.99 -8.32
CA SER A 125 -15.55 8.19 -7.59
C SER A 125 -15.20 8.10 -6.09
N SER A 126 -15.34 6.92 -5.49
CA SER A 126 -15.00 6.68 -4.07
C SER A 126 -13.50 6.79 -3.76
N LEU A 127 -12.64 6.57 -4.76
CA LEU A 127 -11.17 6.69 -4.65
C LEU A 127 -10.67 8.11 -4.91
N GLY A 128 -11.36 8.87 -5.76
CA GLY A 128 -11.02 10.26 -6.11
C GLY A 128 -11.63 11.32 -5.20
N SER A 129 -12.73 10.98 -4.55
CA SER A 129 -13.40 11.91 -3.66
C SER A 129 -12.54 12.13 -2.41
N ASP A 130 -12.32 13.39 -2.06
CA ASP A 130 -12.00 13.81 -0.69
C ASP A 130 -13.20 13.56 0.24
N THR A 131 -13.95 12.46 0.09
CA THR A 131 -14.97 12.00 1.05
C THR A 131 -14.26 11.42 2.27
N CYS A 132 -13.55 12.30 2.96
CA CYS A 132 -13.43 12.29 4.40
C CYS A 132 -14.85 12.30 4.98
N CYS A 133 -15.49 11.15 5.16
CA CYS A 133 -16.65 11.12 6.06
C CYS A 133 -16.63 9.99 7.09
N PHE A 134 -15.81 8.95 6.96
CA PHE A 134 -15.71 7.92 8.02
C PHE A 134 -14.34 7.26 8.19
N SER A 135 -13.23 7.83 7.70
CA SER A 135 -11.92 7.27 8.06
C SER A 135 -11.73 7.42 9.56
N SER A 136 -11.77 6.30 10.28
CA SER A 136 -11.62 6.32 11.73
C SER A 136 -10.31 7.03 12.07
N PRO A 137 -10.21 7.76 13.20
CA PRO A 137 -8.98 8.50 13.51
C PRO A 137 -7.71 7.62 13.53
N ILE A 138 -7.88 6.32 13.78
CA ILE A 138 -6.81 5.32 13.69
C ILE A 138 -6.38 5.01 12.25
N GLU A 139 -7.31 4.94 11.28
CA GLU A 139 -6.98 4.76 9.86
C GLU A 139 -6.21 5.95 9.30
N GLN A 140 -6.61 7.17 9.68
CA GLN A 140 -5.89 8.38 9.28
C GLN A 140 -4.46 8.40 9.84
N LEU A 141 -4.29 7.96 11.09
CA LEU A 141 -2.96 7.80 11.68
C LEU A 141 -2.14 6.76 10.92
N ILE A 142 -2.69 5.57 10.65
CA ILE A 142 -2.02 4.49 9.91
C ILE A 142 -1.54 5.00 8.54
N ALA A 143 -2.40 5.72 7.81
CA ALA A 143 -2.07 6.31 6.52
C ALA A 143 -0.92 7.34 6.63
N ARG A 144 -0.93 8.20 7.66
CA ARG A 144 0.15 9.17 7.91
C ARG A 144 1.47 8.50 8.25
N LEU A 145 1.44 7.47 9.10
CA LEU A 145 2.63 6.71 9.49
C LEU A 145 3.26 5.98 8.29
N ARG A 146 2.43 5.45 7.38
CA ARG A 146 2.92 4.82 6.12
C ARG A 146 3.46 5.83 5.13
N ALA A 147 2.81 6.98 4.99
CA ALA A 147 3.24 8.02 4.06
C ALA A 147 4.59 8.62 4.44
N ASN A 148 4.89 8.71 5.75
CA ASN A 148 6.17 9.21 6.24
C ASN A 148 6.57 8.55 7.58
N PRO A 149 7.13 7.33 7.53
CA PRO A 149 7.58 6.62 8.74
C PRO A 149 8.83 7.27 9.36
N GLY A 150 9.60 8.00 8.56
CA GLY A 150 10.83 8.68 8.98
C GLY A 150 10.61 9.91 9.86
N ALA A 151 9.39 10.46 9.90
CA ALA A 151 9.07 11.57 10.77
C ALA A 151 9.16 11.22 12.27
N HIS A 152 9.22 12.26 13.09
CA HIS A 152 9.30 12.14 14.55
C HIS A 152 7.94 11.76 15.15
N TRP A 153 7.73 10.46 15.34
CA TRP A 153 6.51 9.90 15.91
C TRP A 153 6.73 9.38 17.34
N SER A 154 6.37 10.18 18.34
CA SER A 154 6.25 9.71 19.72
C SER A 154 4.88 9.04 19.95
N ASN A 155 4.75 8.24 21.02
CA ASN A 155 3.44 7.68 21.43
C ASN A 155 2.40 8.77 21.64
N GLN A 156 2.81 9.91 22.20
CA GLN A 156 1.95 11.07 22.41
C GLN A 156 1.54 11.71 21.07
N ALA A 157 2.48 11.89 20.13
CA ALA A 157 2.19 12.44 18.81
C ALA A 157 1.23 11.54 18.02
N MET A 158 1.42 10.22 18.08
CA MET A 158 0.51 9.25 17.45
C MET A 158 -0.88 9.31 18.09
N ALA A 159 -0.98 9.35 19.42
CA ALA A 159 -2.25 9.43 20.14
C ALA A 159 -3.01 10.72 19.81
N GLN A 160 -2.31 11.85 19.79
CA GLN A 160 -2.87 13.15 19.39
C GLN A 160 -3.34 13.15 17.93
N ALA A 161 -2.52 12.63 17.00
CA ALA A 161 -2.88 12.55 15.59
C ALA A 161 -4.10 11.65 15.33
N ALA A 162 -4.35 10.66 16.20
CA ALA A 162 -5.53 9.81 16.17
C ALA A 162 -6.68 10.30 17.08
N ASN A 163 -6.60 11.48 17.71
CA ASN A 163 -7.61 11.96 18.68
C ASN A 163 -8.00 10.89 19.73
N MET A 164 -7.01 10.14 20.22
CA MET A 164 -7.18 9.04 21.17
C MET A 164 -6.30 9.25 22.40
N SER A 165 -6.68 8.66 23.53
CA SER A 165 -5.74 8.50 24.64
C SER A 165 -4.66 7.46 24.26
N MET A 166 -3.50 7.50 24.92
CA MET A 166 -2.44 6.52 24.67
C MET A 166 -2.91 5.08 24.93
N SER A 167 -3.74 4.87 25.95
CA SER A 167 -4.30 3.54 26.26
C SER A 167 -5.21 3.03 25.14
N GLN A 168 -6.11 3.89 24.64
CA GLN A 168 -6.97 3.56 23.50
C GLN A 168 -6.16 3.26 22.25
N LEU A 169 -5.14 4.06 21.95
CA LEU A 169 -4.24 3.83 20.82
C LEU A 169 -3.57 2.45 20.93
N HIS A 170 -2.98 2.13 22.08
CA HIS A 170 -2.34 0.84 22.31
C HIS A 170 -3.31 -0.33 22.18
N GLN A 171 -4.53 -0.19 22.70
CA GLN A 171 -5.58 -1.21 22.56
C GLN A 171 -5.96 -1.42 21.09
N ARG A 172 -6.15 -0.34 20.33
CA ARG A 172 -6.48 -0.40 18.90
C ARG A 172 -5.36 -1.07 18.10
N PHE A 173 -4.10 -0.71 18.35
CA PHE A 173 -2.95 -1.35 17.69
C PHE A 173 -2.82 -2.83 18.03
N ARG A 174 -3.09 -3.23 19.29
CA ARG A 174 -3.14 -4.65 19.67
C ARG A 174 -4.26 -5.40 18.95
N GLN A 175 -5.43 -4.79 18.79
CA GLN A 175 -6.57 -5.40 18.09
C GLN A 175 -6.32 -5.55 16.58
N LEU A 176 -5.70 -4.54 15.95
CA LEU A 176 -5.50 -4.51 14.50
C LEU A 176 -4.24 -5.26 14.04
N PHE A 177 -3.15 -5.18 14.80
CA PHE A 177 -1.82 -5.63 14.38
C PHE A 177 -1.14 -6.56 15.38
N ALA A 178 -1.80 -6.91 16.48
CA ALA A 178 -1.22 -7.71 17.57
C ALA A 178 0.09 -7.15 18.16
N MET A 179 0.34 -5.84 18.00
CA MET A 179 1.58 -5.20 18.43
C MET A 179 1.35 -3.77 18.95
N SER A 180 2.38 -3.12 19.49
CA SER A 180 2.31 -1.73 19.93
C SER A 180 2.49 -0.75 18.75
N PRO A 181 2.03 0.51 18.89
CA PRO A 181 2.23 1.53 17.84
C PRO A 181 3.69 1.72 17.44
N GLN A 182 4.61 1.73 18.41
CA GLN A 182 6.05 1.88 18.15
C GLN A 182 6.67 0.64 17.51
N ALA A 183 6.23 -0.56 17.89
CA ALA A 183 6.70 -1.78 17.25
C ALA A 183 6.29 -1.80 15.77
N TRP A 184 5.04 -1.44 15.49
CA TRP A 184 4.53 -1.34 14.12
C TRP A 184 5.24 -0.27 13.29
N LEU A 185 5.48 0.92 13.87
CA LEU A 185 6.28 1.95 13.21
C LEU A 185 7.71 1.48 12.94
N THR A 186 8.33 0.75 13.87
CA THR A 186 9.69 0.22 13.69
C THR A 186 9.75 -0.74 12.51
N GLU A 187 8.73 -1.59 12.34
CA GLU A 187 8.60 -2.49 11.20
C GLU A 187 8.48 -1.71 9.87
N LEU A 188 7.63 -0.68 9.84
CA LEU A 188 7.52 0.21 8.66
C LEU A 188 8.86 0.88 8.31
N ARG A 189 9.61 1.32 9.32
CA ARG A 189 10.92 1.97 9.12
C ARG A 189 11.96 1.00 8.54
N ILE A 190 11.93 -0.27 8.95
CA ILE A 190 12.79 -1.31 8.35
C ILE A 190 12.39 -1.57 6.91
N GLN A 191 11.10 -1.73 6.61
CA GLN A 191 10.62 -1.92 5.23
C GLN A 191 11.03 -0.75 4.32
N GLU A 192 10.93 0.48 4.82
CA GLU A 192 11.38 1.67 4.09
C GLU A 192 12.90 1.66 3.90
N ALA A 193 13.69 1.36 4.94
CA ALA A 193 15.14 1.24 4.82
C ALA A 193 15.55 0.17 3.80
N GLU A 194 14.91 -0.99 3.80
CA GLU A 194 15.09 -2.06 2.83
C GLU A 194 14.84 -1.57 1.39
N ARG A 195 13.75 -0.83 1.18
CA ARG A 195 13.42 -0.21 -0.12
C ARG A 195 14.55 0.70 -0.61
N TRP A 196 15.06 1.58 0.25
CA TRP A 196 16.20 2.46 -0.08
C TRP A 196 17.49 1.66 -0.34
N LEU A 197 17.73 0.58 0.41
CA LEU A 197 18.90 -0.28 0.25
C LEU A 197 18.92 -1.02 -1.09
N ARG A 198 17.74 -1.43 -1.60
CA ARG A 198 17.58 -2.05 -2.93
C ARG A 198 17.70 -1.02 -4.05
N GLY A 199 16.96 0.08 -3.94
CA GLY A 199 16.77 1.02 -5.05
C GLY A 199 17.82 2.11 -5.20
N THR A 200 18.72 2.31 -4.23
CA THR A 200 19.66 3.44 -4.26
C THR A 200 21.09 3.09 -3.81
N SER A 201 22.04 3.93 -4.20
CA SER A 201 23.43 3.90 -3.75
C SER A 201 23.69 4.77 -2.51
N LEU A 202 22.64 5.26 -1.84
CA LEU A 202 22.79 6.18 -0.69
C LEU A 202 23.64 5.56 0.43
N PRO A 203 24.42 6.36 1.19
CA PRO A 203 25.11 5.88 2.37
C PRO A 203 24.13 5.25 3.38
N ILE A 204 24.52 4.16 4.06
CA ILE A 204 23.64 3.47 5.03
C ILE A 204 23.26 4.42 6.19
N ALA A 205 24.20 5.27 6.62
CA ALA A 205 23.92 6.32 7.60
C ALA A 205 22.82 7.28 7.16
N GLU A 206 22.82 7.71 5.89
CA GLU A 206 21.78 8.58 5.33
C GLU A 206 20.42 7.86 5.27
N ILE A 207 20.41 6.58 4.87
CA ILE A 207 19.19 5.76 4.87
C ILE A 207 18.62 5.63 6.28
N ALA A 208 19.48 5.42 7.29
CA ALA A 208 19.05 5.32 8.67
C ALA A 208 18.31 6.60 9.12
N LEU A 209 18.88 7.77 8.83
CA LEU A 209 18.27 9.06 9.17
C LEU A 209 16.94 9.26 8.43
N ARG A 210 16.89 8.96 7.13
CA ARG A 210 15.66 9.09 6.32
C ARG A 210 14.55 8.14 6.77
N ALA A 211 14.92 6.93 7.19
CA ALA A 211 13.98 5.97 7.75
C ALA A 211 13.60 6.29 9.21
N GLY A 212 14.11 7.37 9.81
CA GLY A 212 13.73 7.81 11.15
C GLY A 212 14.48 7.12 12.31
N PHE A 213 15.63 6.52 12.04
CA PHE A 213 16.57 6.05 13.07
C PHE A 213 17.51 7.17 13.50
N SER A 214 18.01 7.12 14.73
CA SER A 214 18.98 8.10 15.26
C SER A 214 20.32 8.05 14.54
N ASP A 215 20.72 6.84 14.12
CA ASP A 215 22.04 6.56 13.56
C ASP A 215 22.04 5.19 12.84
N GLN A 216 23.12 4.94 12.10
CA GLN A 216 23.34 3.68 11.39
C GLN A 216 23.36 2.46 12.32
N ALA A 217 23.88 2.58 13.54
CA ALA A 217 23.99 1.46 14.46
C ALA A 217 22.60 1.03 14.99
N SER A 218 21.68 1.98 15.16
CA SER A 218 20.28 1.75 15.53
C SER A 218 19.50 1.05 14.43
N LEU A 219 19.69 1.47 13.17
CA LEU A 219 19.17 0.74 12.01
C LEU A 219 19.73 -0.69 11.96
N THR A 220 21.05 -0.84 12.11
CA THR A 220 21.71 -2.15 12.02
C THR A 220 21.19 -3.13 13.08
N ARG A 221 21.13 -2.69 14.35
CA ARG A 221 20.62 -3.51 15.46
C ARG A 221 19.16 -3.91 15.26
N THR A 222 18.34 -2.98 14.75
CA THR A 222 16.92 -3.23 14.53
C THR A 222 16.69 -4.18 13.35
N MET A 223 17.42 -3.99 12.24
CA MET A 223 17.34 -4.84 11.06
C MET A 223 17.86 -6.26 11.36
N GLN A 224 18.90 -6.40 12.17
CA GLN A 224 19.35 -7.71 12.64
C GLN A 224 18.27 -8.43 13.45
N ARG A 225 17.55 -7.68 14.29
CA ARG A 225 16.48 -8.24 15.13
C ARG A 225 15.24 -8.64 14.32
N LEU A 226 14.84 -7.84 13.32
CA LEU A 226 13.58 -8.02 12.59
C LEU A 226 13.76 -8.81 11.27
N SER A 227 14.83 -8.57 10.54
CA SER A 227 15.11 -9.19 9.23
C SER A 227 16.27 -10.20 9.25
N ALA A 228 16.82 -10.53 10.44
CA ALA A 228 17.95 -11.45 10.62
C ALA A 228 19.20 -11.14 9.77
N THR A 229 19.36 -9.89 9.34
CA THR A 229 20.46 -9.46 8.47
C THR A 229 20.88 -8.03 8.75
N THR A 230 22.01 -7.61 8.18
CA THR A 230 22.51 -6.24 8.31
C THR A 230 22.25 -5.43 7.05
N PRO A 231 22.13 -4.09 7.13
CA PRO A 231 21.93 -3.25 5.95
C PRO A 231 22.99 -3.46 4.86
N ALA A 232 24.25 -3.66 5.25
CA ALA A 232 25.36 -3.89 4.32
C ALA A 232 25.25 -5.24 3.60
N VAL A 233 24.95 -6.31 4.35
CA VAL A 233 24.74 -7.65 3.78
C VAL A 233 23.52 -7.65 2.88
N TYR A 234 22.40 -7.08 3.33
CA TYR A 234 21.18 -6.96 2.56
C TYR A 234 21.42 -6.29 1.21
N ARG A 235 22.09 -5.13 1.19
CA ARG A 235 22.45 -4.42 -0.04
C ARG A 235 23.32 -5.26 -0.97
N LYS A 236 24.30 -5.99 -0.42
CA LYS A 236 25.21 -6.82 -1.22
C LYS A 236 24.45 -7.94 -1.93
N VAL A 237 23.56 -8.63 -1.21
CA VAL A 237 22.72 -9.70 -1.77
C VAL A 237 21.83 -9.16 -2.89
N GLN A 238 21.19 -8.02 -2.67
CA GLN A 238 20.26 -7.44 -3.65
C GLN A 238 20.95 -6.93 -4.92
N LYS A 239 22.21 -6.49 -4.84
CA LYS A 239 23.03 -6.15 -6.02
C LYS A 239 23.55 -7.36 -6.81
N GLN A 240 23.54 -8.56 -6.23
CA GLN A 240 23.98 -9.78 -6.90
C GLN A 240 22.82 -10.50 -7.60
N SER A 241 21.58 -10.22 -7.21
CA SER A 241 20.36 -10.83 -7.74
C SER A 241 19.67 -10.01 -8.85
N GLY A 242 20.23 -8.85 -9.24
CA GLY A 242 19.72 -8.00 -10.33
C GLY A 242 20.81 -7.76 -11.37
#